data_AF-A0A3Q0SRL0-F1
#
_entry.id   AF-A0A3Q0SRL0-F1
#
_cell.length_a   1.000
_cell.length_b   1.000
_cell.length_c   1.000
_cell.angle_alpha   90.00
_cell.angle_beta   90.00
_cell.angle_gamma   90.00
#
_symmetry.space_group_name_H-M   'P 1'
#
loop_
_entity.id
_entity.type
_entity.pdbx_description
1 polymer ?
#
loop_
_entity_poly.entity_id
_entity_poly.type
_entity_poly.pdbx_seq_one_letter_code
_entity_poly.pdbx_strand_id
1 'polypeptide(L)'
;MVALNVQWSLKDKNGEWQEVSLHDNYKLEYAYSQNQKFDMVAPDGSRMIADPKAREARNVMTGITLSLKRTESGGTSHFVLPKHWDPMQEEMFKKVELQPNSQEYRDIAKGFLKTAKYNICKIERVQNFYLWNAYSVCKQRILAKNGPAALGEMTLYHGTSAEACHCIERDRFDRSYAGQHGKVYGRGVYFAVNAEYSAQRFSPADAAGLKRLYVVRVLTGRYTLGNSKMISPPPRGSDPTDCYDSLVDNQQNPTMFVIFHDDQAYPQYLITFK
;
A
#
# COMPACT_ATOMS: atom_id res chain seq x y z
N MET A 1 -2.15 -5.11 -20.50
CA MET A 1 -1.82 -5.37 -19.07
C MET A 1 -2.13 -6.81 -18.64
N VAL A 2 -2.15 -7.79 -19.57
CA VAL A 2 -2.68 -9.15 -19.31
C VAL A 2 -1.61 -10.14 -18.81
N ALA A 3 -0.32 -9.90 -19.12
CA ALA A 3 0.76 -10.85 -18.84
C ALA A 3 1.32 -10.84 -17.41
N LEU A 4 0.85 -9.97 -16.52
CA LEU A 4 1.41 -9.86 -15.15
C LEU A 4 0.89 -10.94 -14.18
N ASN A 5 -0.20 -11.64 -14.52
CA ASN A 5 -0.91 -12.56 -13.61
C ASN A 5 -0.89 -14.01 -14.09
N VAL A 6 -0.18 -14.29 -15.17
CA VAL A 6 -0.12 -15.60 -15.79
C VAL A 6 1.33 -16.01 -15.90
N GLN A 7 1.65 -17.18 -15.37
CA GLN A 7 2.93 -17.83 -15.55
C GLN A 7 2.74 -19.07 -16.40
N TRP A 8 3.40 -19.10 -17.55
CA TRP A 8 3.52 -20.26 -18.40
C TRP A 8 4.76 -21.07 -18.01
N SER A 9 4.62 -22.39 -18.08
CA SER A 9 5.72 -23.33 -17.86
C SER A 9 5.74 -24.38 -18.96
N LEU A 10 6.92 -24.86 -19.31
CA LEU A 10 7.15 -25.94 -20.26
C LEU A 10 7.59 -27.18 -19.49
N LYS A 11 7.00 -28.34 -19.81
CA LYS A 11 7.44 -29.62 -19.23
C LYS A 11 8.64 -30.14 -20.00
N ASP A 12 9.77 -30.31 -19.32
CA ASP A 12 10.97 -30.84 -19.94
C ASP A 12 10.90 -32.36 -20.17
N LYS A 13 11.96 -32.90 -20.79
CA LYS A 13 12.09 -34.34 -21.08
C LYS A 13 12.18 -35.23 -19.84
N ASN A 14 12.56 -34.67 -18.68
CA ASN A 14 12.64 -35.37 -17.40
C ASN A 14 11.29 -35.33 -16.66
N GLY A 15 10.32 -34.56 -17.18
CA GLY A 15 8.99 -34.41 -16.64
C GLY A 15 8.85 -33.26 -15.63
N GLU A 16 9.88 -32.42 -15.47
CA GLU A 16 9.83 -31.25 -14.59
C GLU A 16 9.26 -30.03 -15.30
N TRP A 17 8.56 -29.18 -14.55
CA TRP A 17 8.02 -27.92 -15.07
C TRP A 17 9.04 -26.81 -14.92
N GLN A 18 9.45 -26.23 -16.04
CA GLN A 18 10.37 -25.10 -16.09
C GLN A 18 9.61 -23.84 -16.49
N GLU A 19 9.80 -22.75 -15.76
CA GLU A 19 9.24 -21.45 -16.14
C GLU A 19 9.88 -20.96 -17.44
N VAL A 20 9.05 -20.43 -18.33
CA VAL A 20 9.56 -19.79 -19.54
C VAL A 20 10.05 -18.37 -19.21
N SER A 21 10.89 -17.81 -20.08
CA SER A 21 11.38 -16.44 -19.92
C SER A 21 10.22 -15.42 -19.84
N LEU A 22 10.43 -14.29 -19.18
CA LEU A 22 9.41 -13.23 -19.07
C LEU A 22 8.91 -12.75 -20.44
N HIS A 23 9.80 -12.69 -21.42
CA HIS A 23 9.49 -12.34 -22.80
C HIS A 23 8.58 -13.37 -23.48
N ASP A 24 8.94 -14.66 -23.38
CA ASP A 24 8.13 -15.73 -23.97
C ASP A 24 6.82 -15.95 -23.22
N ASN A 25 6.80 -15.70 -21.90
CA ASN A 25 5.58 -15.68 -21.11
C ASN A 25 4.58 -14.63 -21.62
N TYR A 26 5.05 -13.40 -21.88
CA TYR A 26 4.24 -12.35 -22.48
C TYR A 26 3.71 -12.76 -23.86
N LYS A 27 4.57 -13.33 -24.71
CA LYS A 27 4.18 -13.77 -26.06
C LYS A 27 3.20 -14.94 -26.03
N LEU A 28 3.38 -15.92 -25.15
CA LEU A 28 2.43 -17.02 -24.93
C LEU A 28 1.06 -16.50 -24.54
N GLU A 29 0.99 -15.56 -23.59
CA GLU A 29 -0.29 -15.00 -23.16
C GLU A 29 -0.95 -14.16 -24.26
N TYR A 30 -0.17 -13.37 -24.99
CA TYR A 30 -0.66 -12.62 -26.14
C TYR A 30 -1.21 -13.57 -27.22
N ALA A 31 -0.44 -14.58 -27.62
CA ALA A 31 -0.82 -15.57 -28.62
C ALA A 31 -2.03 -16.42 -28.18
N TYR A 32 -2.15 -16.73 -26.88
CA TYR A 32 -3.33 -17.38 -26.30
C TYR A 32 -4.60 -16.54 -26.49
N SER A 33 -4.50 -15.22 -26.30
CA SER A 33 -5.62 -14.29 -26.49
C SER A 33 -6.05 -14.13 -27.95
N GLN A 34 -5.08 -14.23 -28.88
CA GLN A 34 -5.30 -14.07 -30.33
C GLN A 34 -5.56 -15.40 -31.05
N ASN A 35 -5.54 -16.53 -30.34
CA ASN A 35 -5.67 -17.87 -30.92
C ASN A 35 -4.61 -18.17 -32.00
N GLN A 36 -3.36 -17.80 -31.74
CA GLN A 36 -2.25 -17.93 -32.68
C GLN A 36 -1.13 -18.83 -32.14
N LYS A 37 -0.36 -19.41 -33.07
CA LYS A 37 0.90 -20.10 -32.80
C LYS A 37 2.06 -19.15 -33.02
N PHE A 38 3.18 -19.35 -32.33
CA PHE A 38 4.37 -18.52 -32.56
C PHE A 38 5.68 -19.25 -32.19
N ASP A 39 6.79 -18.71 -32.66
CA ASP A 39 8.13 -19.21 -32.35
C ASP A 39 8.62 -18.72 -30.98
N MET A 40 9.00 -19.66 -30.12
CA MET A 40 9.59 -19.42 -28.81
C MET A 40 10.92 -20.17 -28.65
N VAL A 41 11.67 -19.81 -27.62
CA VAL A 41 12.89 -20.52 -27.21
C VAL A 41 12.62 -21.18 -25.86
N ALA A 42 12.85 -22.49 -25.77
CA ALA A 42 12.75 -23.23 -24.51
C ALA A 42 13.90 -22.86 -23.57
N PRO A 43 13.79 -23.11 -22.24
CA PRO A 43 14.86 -22.82 -21.28
C PRO A 43 16.21 -23.48 -21.59
N ASP A 44 16.21 -24.61 -22.31
CA ASP A 44 17.40 -25.31 -22.77
C ASP A 44 18.02 -24.73 -24.06
N GLY A 45 17.45 -23.64 -24.60
CA GLY A 45 17.88 -22.96 -25.82
C GLY A 45 17.25 -23.50 -27.11
N SER A 46 16.40 -24.54 -27.04
CA SER A 46 15.77 -25.13 -28.23
C SER A 46 14.71 -24.22 -28.84
N ARG A 47 14.64 -24.16 -30.18
CA ARG A 47 13.56 -23.45 -30.89
C ARG A 47 12.30 -24.30 -30.98
N MET A 48 11.17 -23.70 -30.60
CA MET A 48 9.88 -24.37 -30.51
C MET A 48 8.79 -23.54 -31.17
N ILE A 49 7.81 -24.18 -31.80
CA ILE A 49 6.54 -23.56 -32.21
C ILE A 49 5.51 -23.87 -31.13
N ALA A 50 5.07 -22.84 -30.40
CA ALA A 50 4.07 -22.96 -29.35
C ALA A 50 2.65 -22.86 -29.90
N ASP A 51 1.78 -23.73 -29.43
CA ASP A 51 0.32 -23.67 -29.54
C ASP A 51 -0.27 -23.51 -28.12
N PRO A 52 -0.47 -22.26 -27.66
CA PRO A 52 -0.96 -22.00 -26.30
C PRO A 52 -2.37 -22.57 -26.05
N LYS A 53 -3.19 -22.72 -27.09
CA LYS A 53 -4.55 -23.25 -27.00
C LYS A 53 -4.58 -24.76 -26.86
N ALA A 54 -3.74 -25.45 -27.64
CA ALA A 54 -3.49 -26.87 -27.47
C ALA A 54 -2.70 -27.18 -26.19
N ARG A 55 -2.07 -26.17 -25.58
CA ARG A 55 -1.14 -26.30 -24.44
C ARG A 55 0.06 -27.18 -24.79
N GLU A 56 0.63 -26.93 -25.96
CA GLU A 56 1.74 -27.72 -26.52
C GLU A 56 2.78 -26.82 -27.17
N ALA A 57 4.04 -27.27 -27.17
CA ALA A 57 5.11 -26.64 -27.93
C ALA A 57 5.91 -27.71 -28.68
N ARG A 58 6.08 -27.53 -29.99
CA ARG A 58 6.76 -28.51 -30.86
C ARG A 58 8.17 -28.03 -31.22
N ASN A 59 9.16 -28.86 -30.96
CA ASN A 59 10.55 -28.59 -31.33
C ASN A 59 10.70 -28.57 -32.85
N VAL A 60 11.28 -27.50 -33.38
CA VAL A 60 11.42 -27.28 -34.82
C VAL A 60 12.38 -28.29 -35.47
N MET A 61 13.40 -28.73 -34.74
CA MET A 61 14.45 -29.61 -35.25
C MET A 61 14.10 -31.09 -35.10
N THR A 62 13.59 -31.48 -33.93
CA THR A 62 13.34 -32.90 -33.61
C THR A 62 11.89 -33.32 -33.85
N GLY A 63 10.98 -32.36 -33.99
CA GLY A 63 9.55 -32.61 -34.12
C GLY A 63 8.85 -33.06 -32.84
N ILE A 64 9.59 -33.20 -31.73
CA ILE A 64 9.07 -33.62 -30.41
C ILE A 64 8.15 -32.54 -29.85
N THR A 65 6.97 -32.94 -29.37
CA THR A 65 6.01 -32.06 -28.72
C THR A 65 6.13 -32.16 -27.20
N LEU A 66 6.21 -31.00 -26.54
CA LEU A 66 6.26 -30.84 -25.09
C LEU A 66 4.98 -30.15 -24.59
N SER A 67 4.59 -30.43 -23.34
CA SER A 67 3.39 -29.83 -22.74
C SER A 67 3.68 -28.44 -22.19
N LEU A 68 2.75 -27.51 -22.42
CA LEU A 68 2.69 -26.21 -21.79
C LEU A 68 1.68 -26.22 -20.64
N LYS A 69 1.97 -25.50 -19.56
CA LYS A 69 1.03 -25.25 -18.47
C LYS A 69 0.85 -23.75 -18.32
N ARG A 70 -0.39 -23.31 -18.50
CA ARG A 70 -0.83 -21.98 -18.10
C ARG A 70 -1.22 -22.04 -16.63
N THR A 71 -0.41 -21.47 -15.76
CA THR A 71 -0.79 -21.25 -14.37
C THR A 71 -1.23 -19.80 -14.26
N GLU A 72 -2.53 -19.59 -14.04
CA GLU A 72 -2.95 -18.33 -13.45
C GLU A 72 -2.42 -18.35 -12.03
N SER A 73 -1.43 -17.51 -11.76
CA SER A 73 -1.17 -17.16 -10.38
C SER A 73 -2.45 -16.46 -9.92
N GLY A 74 -3.34 -17.17 -9.23
CA GLY A 74 -4.49 -16.61 -8.53
C GLY A 74 -4.06 -15.71 -7.36
N GLY A 75 -2.98 -14.96 -7.55
CA GLY A 75 -2.03 -14.56 -6.51
C GLY A 75 -1.14 -13.41 -6.96
N THR A 76 -1.74 -12.41 -7.60
CA THR A 76 -1.56 -11.02 -7.15
C THR A 76 -2.93 -10.35 -7.18
N SER A 77 -3.60 -10.42 -6.03
CA SER A 77 -4.44 -9.35 -5.51
C SER A 77 -5.21 -8.52 -6.55
N HIS A 78 -6.47 -8.88 -6.78
CA HIS A 78 -7.45 -7.82 -6.53
C HIS A 78 -7.15 -7.40 -5.08
N PHE A 79 -6.30 -6.38 -4.87
CA PHE A 79 -6.27 -5.72 -3.57
C PHE A 79 -7.70 -5.31 -3.41
N VAL A 80 -8.40 -6.01 -2.51
CA VAL A 80 -9.83 -5.83 -2.35
C VAL A 80 -9.96 -4.37 -1.96
N LEU A 81 -10.44 -3.57 -2.91
CA LEU A 81 -10.67 -2.17 -2.66
C LEU A 81 -11.66 -2.11 -1.51
N PRO A 82 -11.51 -1.15 -0.59
CA PRO A 82 -12.41 -1.08 0.54
C PRO A 82 -13.85 -1.04 0.04
N LYS A 83 -14.70 -1.94 0.55
CA LYS A 83 -16.08 -2.10 0.07
C LYS A 83 -16.93 -0.82 0.17
N HIS A 84 -16.50 0.12 1.01
CA HIS A 84 -17.16 1.40 1.22
C HIS A 84 -16.73 2.47 0.21
N TRP A 85 -15.78 2.19 -0.69
CA TRP A 85 -15.41 3.14 -1.73
C TRP A 85 -16.51 3.29 -2.78
N ASP A 86 -16.72 4.52 -3.21
CA ASP A 86 -17.54 4.84 -4.37
C ASP A 86 -16.85 4.35 -5.65
N PRO A 87 -17.64 4.04 -6.70
CA PRO A 87 -17.09 3.73 -8.02
C PRO A 87 -16.07 4.78 -8.48
N MET A 88 -14.89 4.30 -8.86
CA MET A 88 -13.77 5.13 -9.31
C MET A 88 -13.87 5.53 -10.80
N GLN A 89 -14.71 4.87 -11.61
CA GLN A 89 -14.91 5.20 -13.03
C GLN A 89 -13.60 5.40 -13.82
N GLU A 90 -12.65 4.46 -13.68
CA GLU A 90 -11.31 4.51 -14.31
C GLU A 90 -10.33 5.57 -13.75
N GLU A 91 -10.75 6.39 -12.79
CA GLU A 91 -9.84 7.28 -12.06
C GLU A 91 -8.99 6.50 -11.05
N MET A 92 -7.75 6.96 -10.84
CA MET A 92 -6.84 6.37 -9.84
C MET A 92 -6.86 7.11 -8.50
N PHE A 93 -7.46 8.30 -8.47
CA PHE A 93 -7.56 9.16 -7.31
C PHE A 93 -8.88 9.92 -7.30
N LYS A 94 -9.62 9.87 -6.20
CA LYS A 94 -10.87 10.60 -5.99
C LYS A 94 -11.04 11.01 -4.53
N LYS A 95 -11.60 12.20 -4.30
CA LYS A 95 -12.14 12.59 -2.99
C LYS A 95 -13.66 12.55 -3.02
N VAL A 96 -14.24 11.87 -2.04
CA VAL A 96 -15.68 11.75 -1.89
C VAL A 96 -16.09 12.50 -0.64
N GLU A 97 -16.81 13.61 -0.79
CA GLU A 97 -17.39 14.31 0.34
C GLU A 97 -18.50 13.46 0.97
N LEU A 98 -18.33 13.14 2.25
CA LEU A 98 -19.27 12.30 2.99
C LEU A 98 -20.50 13.11 3.39
N GLN A 99 -21.68 12.50 3.22
CA GLN A 99 -22.93 13.12 3.66
C GLN A 99 -22.97 13.17 5.20
N PRO A 100 -23.31 14.31 5.82
CA PRO A 100 -23.32 14.45 7.28
C PRO A 100 -24.24 13.45 8.01
N ASN A 101 -25.28 12.97 7.33
CA ASN A 101 -26.23 11.98 7.84
C ASN A 101 -25.79 10.52 7.57
N SER A 102 -24.65 10.28 6.94
CA SER A 102 -24.11 8.93 6.75
C SER A 102 -23.50 8.38 8.05
N GLN A 103 -23.50 7.06 8.20
CA GLN A 103 -22.86 6.41 9.36
C GLN A 103 -21.35 6.66 9.37
N GLU A 104 -20.72 6.58 8.19
CA GLU A 104 -19.30 6.82 8.01
C GLU A 104 -18.88 8.23 8.46
N TYR A 105 -19.62 9.27 8.05
CA TYR A 105 -19.36 10.63 8.53
C TYR A 105 -19.44 10.71 10.06
N ARG A 106 -20.50 10.16 10.66
CA ARG A 106 -20.71 10.21 12.11
C ARG A 106 -19.59 9.51 12.88
N ASP A 107 -19.09 8.39 12.37
CA ASP A 107 -18.02 7.63 13.03
C ASP A 107 -16.69 8.42 13.00
N ILE A 108 -16.34 9.01 11.85
CA ILE A 108 -15.13 9.81 11.72
C ILE A 108 -15.23 11.12 12.54
N ALA A 109 -16.37 11.81 12.47
CA ALA A 109 -16.63 13.00 13.26
C ALA A 109 -16.55 12.70 14.77
N LYS A 110 -17.16 11.60 15.23
CA LYS A 110 -17.12 11.19 16.65
C LYS A 110 -15.69 10.93 17.12
N GLY A 111 -14.87 10.26 16.30
CA GLY A 111 -13.45 10.02 16.60
C GLY A 111 -12.68 11.33 16.81
N PHE A 112 -12.81 12.26 15.85
CA PHE A 112 -12.17 13.57 15.92
C PHE A 112 -12.66 14.39 17.14
N LEU A 113 -13.97 14.51 17.31
CA LEU A 113 -14.60 15.33 18.35
C LEU A 113 -14.45 14.78 19.77
N LYS A 114 -13.98 13.52 19.91
CA LYS A 114 -13.63 12.93 21.21
C LYS A 114 -12.57 13.76 21.92
N THR A 115 -11.61 14.30 21.17
CA THR A 115 -10.48 15.05 21.73
C THR A 115 -10.39 16.48 21.23
N ALA A 116 -10.79 16.76 19.98
CA ALA A 116 -10.73 18.08 19.38
C ALA A 116 -12.08 18.80 19.41
N LYS A 117 -12.14 20.06 19.85
CA LYS A 117 -13.40 20.82 19.98
C LYS A 117 -13.51 21.92 18.93
N TYR A 118 -13.82 21.51 17.70
CA TYR A 118 -13.94 22.40 16.54
C TYR A 118 -15.23 22.15 15.76
N ASN A 119 -15.57 23.09 14.88
CA ASN A 119 -16.67 22.95 13.94
C ASN A 119 -16.16 22.26 12.67
N ILE A 120 -16.63 21.04 12.41
CA ILE A 120 -16.35 20.32 11.17
C ILE A 120 -17.12 20.99 10.03
N CYS A 121 -16.41 21.42 9.00
CA CYS A 121 -17.00 21.99 7.79
C CYS A 121 -17.31 20.90 6.77
N LYS A 122 -16.39 19.94 6.57
CA LYS A 122 -16.62 18.75 5.76
C LYS A 122 -15.65 17.62 6.10
N ILE A 123 -16.01 16.40 5.70
CA ILE A 123 -15.16 15.22 5.75
C ILE A 123 -15.14 14.61 4.34
N GLU A 124 -13.95 14.42 3.79
CA GLU A 124 -13.75 13.82 2.48
C GLU A 124 -13.04 12.48 2.65
N ARG A 125 -13.62 11.39 2.14
CA ARG A 125 -12.90 10.12 2.00
C ARG A 125 -11.94 10.21 0.83
N VAL A 126 -10.69 9.83 1.09
CA VAL A 126 -9.66 9.73 0.05
C VAL A 126 -9.69 8.32 -0.52
N GLN A 127 -9.81 8.22 -1.84
CA GLN A 127 -9.75 6.98 -2.60
C GLN A 127 -8.57 7.07 -3.56
N ASN A 128 -7.41 6.57 -3.14
CA ASN A 128 -6.22 6.52 -3.98
C ASN A 128 -5.81 5.06 -4.18
N PHE A 129 -5.94 4.58 -5.42
CA PHE A 129 -5.68 3.18 -5.76
C PHE A 129 -4.24 2.76 -5.48
N TYR A 130 -3.27 3.60 -5.88
CA TYR A 130 -1.85 3.27 -5.73
C TYR A 130 -1.42 3.27 -4.26
N LEU A 131 -1.84 4.28 -3.50
CA LEU A 131 -1.56 4.35 -2.07
C LEU A 131 -2.20 3.19 -1.31
N TRP A 132 -3.43 2.81 -1.66
CA TRP A 132 -4.10 1.69 -1.03
C TRP A 132 -3.38 0.36 -1.30
N ASN A 133 -2.90 0.16 -2.52
CA ASN A 133 -2.16 -1.05 -2.88
C ASN A 133 -0.81 -1.11 -2.18
N ALA A 134 -0.06 -0.01 -2.17
CA ALA A 134 1.22 0.08 -1.47
C ALA A 134 1.05 -0.20 0.03
N TYR A 135 0.04 0.42 0.65
CA TYR A 135 -0.36 0.14 2.03
C TYR A 135 -0.74 -1.32 2.26
N SER A 136 -1.49 -1.92 1.34
CA SER A 136 -1.93 -3.32 1.43
C SER A 136 -0.77 -4.30 1.34
N VAL A 137 0.22 -4.06 0.47
CA VAL A 137 1.47 -4.83 0.41
C VAL A 137 2.26 -4.69 1.71
N CYS A 138 2.39 -3.45 2.22
CA CYS A 138 3.07 -3.22 3.49
C CYS A 138 2.37 -3.93 4.65
N LYS A 139 1.03 -3.94 4.66
CA LYS A 139 0.21 -4.68 5.63
C LYS A 139 0.50 -6.18 5.60
N GLN A 140 0.54 -6.79 4.41
CA GLN A 140 0.89 -8.21 4.25
C GLN A 140 2.30 -8.52 4.73
N ARG A 141 3.28 -7.65 4.40
CA ARG A 141 4.66 -7.81 4.86
C ARG A 141 4.79 -7.75 6.39
N ILE A 142 4.14 -6.78 7.04
CA ILE A 142 4.14 -6.68 8.51
C ILE A 142 3.41 -7.86 9.14
N LEU A 143 2.29 -8.30 8.55
CA LEU A 143 1.55 -9.48 9.00
C LEU A 143 2.41 -10.74 8.95
N ALA A 144 3.13 -10.97 7.85
CA ALA A 144 4.03 -12.12 7.69
C ALA A 144 5.20 -12.07 8.69
N LYS A 145 5.75 -10.88 8.93
CA LYS A 145 6.87 -10.67 9.84
C LYS A 145 6.49 -10.83 11.32
N ASN A 146 5.32 -10.32 11.72
CA ASN A 146 4.96 -10.16 13.14
C ASN A 146 3.81 -11.07 13.61
N GLY A 147 3.05 -11.64 12.68
CA GLY A 147 1.78 -12.28 12.95
C GLY A 147 0.62 -11.29 13.18
N PRO A 148 -0.63 -11.78 13.17
CA PRO A 148 -1.84 -10.95 13.28
C PRO A 148 -1.94 -10.16 14.58
N ALA A 149 -1.44 -10.71 15.69
CA ALA A 149 -1.49 -10.07 17.00
C ALA A 149 -0.64 -8.78 17.09
N ALA A 150 0.35 -8.63 16.21
CA ALA A 150 1.30 -7.52 16.22
C ALA A 150 1.32 -6.76 14.87
N LEU A 151 0.18 -6.73 14.18
CA LEU A 151 -0.01 -5.90 12.98
C LEU A 151 -0.05 -4.40 13.32
N GLY A 152 -0.70 -4.05 14.44
CA GLY A 152 -0.79 -2.67 14.92
C GLY A 152 -1.48 -1.73 13.92
N GLU A 153 -2.58 -2.13 13.29
CA GLU A 153 -3.33 -1.20 12.41
C GLU A 153 -4.17 -0.23 13.25
N MET A 154 -3.73 1.04 13.31
CA MET A 154 -4.36 2.09 14.12
C MET A 154 -4.94 3.19 13.26
N THR A 155 -6.02 3.81 13.73
CA THR A 155 -6.53 5.08 13.18
C THR A 155 -5.93 6.22 13.98
N LEU A 156 -5.10 7.04 13.34
CA LEU A 156 -4.36 8.15 13.96
C LEU A 156 -4.58 9.46 13.19
N TYR A 157 -4.09 10.57 13.73
CA TYR A 157 -4.33 11.91 13.22
C TYR A 157 -3.05 12.62 12.78
N HIS A 158 -3.07 13.25 11.61
CA HIS A 158 -1.95 14.03 11.06
C HIS A 158 -2.44 15.42 10.63
N GLY A 159 -2.01 16.45 11.37
CA GLY A 159 -2.31 17.85 11.01
C GLY A 159 -1.37 18.33 9.92
N THR A 160 -1.89 19.10 8.97
CA THR A 160 -1.08 19.66 7.88
C THR A 160 -1.67 20.96 7.34
N SER A 161 -0.93 21.67 6.50
CA SER A 161 -1.41 22.87 5.82
C SER A 161 -2.27 22.54 4.59
N ALA A 162 -3.02 23.52 4.09
CA ALA A 162 -3.84 23.33 2.89
C ALA A 162 -2.99 23.00 1.66
N GLU A 163 -1.81 23.61 1.55
CA GLU A 163 -0.88 23.47 0.43
C GLU A 163 -0.27 22.06 0.37
N ALA A 164 0.03 21.48 1.53
CA ALA A 164 0.62 20.14 1.63
C ALA A 164 -0.39 19.01 1.37
N CYS A 165 -1.69 19.26 1.48
CA CYS A 165 -2.73 18.23 1.29
C CYS A 165 -2.64 17.57 -0.09
N HIS A 166 -2.39 18.36 -1.15
CA HIS A 166 -2.32 17.84 -2.52
C HIS A 166 -1.23 16.77 -2.68
N CYS A 167 -0.07 16.99 -2.06
CA CYS A 167 1.04 16.05 -2.11
C CYS A 167 0.72 14.78 -1.31
N ILE A 168 0.14 14.91 -0.12
CA ILE A 168 -0.16 13.77 0.76
C ILE A 168 -1.19 12.83 0.13
N GLU A 169 -2.28 13.37 -0.42
CA GLU A 169 -3.39 12.55 -0.92
C GLU A 169 -3.13 11.91 -2.30
N ARG A 170 -2.20 12.47 -3.08
CA ARG A 170 -1.84 11.97 -4.41
C ARG A 170 -0.56 11.15 -4.46
N ASP A 171 0.42 11.50 -3.64
CA ASP A 171 1.72 10.85 -3.62
C ASP A 171 1.91 10.07 -2.32
N ARG A 172 2.40 10.70 -1.24
CA ARG A 172 2.68 10.01 0.03
C ARG A 172 2.90 10.97 1.20
N PHE A 173 2.91 10.41 2.42
CA PHE A 173 3.49 11.08 3.58
C PHE A 173 5.01 11.08 3.47
N ASP A 174 5.58 12.13 2.87
CA ASP A 174 7.01 12.17 2.58
C ASP A 174 7.83 12.59 3.81
N ARG A 175 8.65 11.65 4.30
CA ARG A 175 9.56 11.84 5.43
C ARG A 175 10.70 12.84 5.17
N SER A 176 10.95 13.26 3.94
CA SER A 176 11.92 14.34 3.64
C SER A 176 11.50 15.68 4.26
N TYR A 177 10.20 15.86 4.50
CA TYR A 177 9.65 16.98 5.29
C TYR A 177 9.71 16.74 6.81
N ALA A 178 10.16 15.57 7.26
CA ALA A 178 10.24 15.23 8.67
C ALA A 178 11.12 16.24 9.43
N GLY A 179 10.52 16.85 10.45
CA GLY A 179 11.19 17.70 11.42
C GLY A 179 11.23 19.19 11.10
N GLN A 180 10.39 19.67 10.18
CA GLN A 180 9.92 21.06 10.23
C GLN A 180 9.21 21.39 11.57
N HIS A 181 8.76 20.35 12.29
CA HIS A 181 7.88 20.46 13.46
C HIS A 181 8.35 19.64 14.69
N GLY A 182 9.64 19.33 14.75
CA GLY A 182 10.26 18.57 15.85
C GLY A 182 10.62 17.14 15.46
N LYS A 183 11.83 16.72 15.84
CA LYS A 183 12.38 15.38 15.57
C LYS A 183 12.56 14.60 16.88
N VAL A 184 11.71 14.80 17.88
CA VAL A 184 11.99 14.37 19.27
C VAL A 184 12.14 12.85 19.38
N TYR A 185 11.33 12.09 18.64
CA TYR A 185 11.25 10.63 18.72
C TYR A 185 11.75 9.94 17.45
N GLY A 186 12.43 10.67 16.57
CA GLY A 186 13.03 10.14 15.34
C GLY A 186 12.77 11.02 14.12
N ARG A 187 13.46 10.71 13.02
CA ARG A 187 13.36 11.42 11.72
C ARG A 187 12.39 10.71 10.77
N GLY A 188 11.15 10.56 11.20
CA GLY A 188 10.09 9.92 10.42
C GLY A 188 8.82 10.78 10.35
N VAL A 189 7.72 10.19 9.90
CA VAL A 189 6.40 10.84 9.83
C VAL A 189 5.65 10.60 11.14
N TYR A 190 5.08 11.66 11.70
CA TYR A 190 4.46 11.67 13.02
C TYR A 190 2.94 11.58 12.92
N PHE A 191 2.33 10.75 13.78
CA PHE A 191 0.89 10.58 13.89
C PHE A 191 0.46 10.61 15.36
N ALA A 192 -0.55 11.41 15.68
CA ALA A 192 -1.05 11.55 17.04
C ALA A 192 -2.24 10.61 17.29
N VAL A 193 -2.33 10.08 18.51
CA VAL A 193 -3.51 9.32 18.99
C VAL A 193 -4.69 10.25 19.22
N ASN A 194 -4.44 11.46 19.73
CA ASN A 194 -5.46 12.46 19.99
C ASN A 194 -5.48 13.52 18.88
N ALA A 195 -6.66 13.76 18.30
CA ALA A 195 -6.85 14.71 17.21
C ALA A 195 -6.48 16.14 17.60
N GLU A 196 -6.75 16.54 18.86
CA GLU A 196 -6.46 17.89 19.36
C GLU A 196 -5.00 18.28 19.18
N TYR A 197 -4.08 17.34 19.44
CA TYR A 197 -2.65 17.61 19.30
C TYR A 197 -2.29 18.02 17.87
N SER A 198 -2.79 17.26 16.89
CA SER A 198 -2.60 17.53 15.47
C SER A 198 -3.33 18.80 15.02
N ALA A 199 -4.58 18.99 15.46
CA ALA A 199 -5.43 20.12 15.09
C ALA A 199 -4.87 21.46 15.61
N GLN A 200 -4.41 21.49 16.86
CA GLN A 200 -3.90 22.70 17.49
C GLN A 200 -2.54 23.10 16.94
N ARG A 201 -1.61 22.15 16.81
CA ARG A 201 -0.19 22.45 16.58
C ARG A 201 0.26 22.36 15.13
N PHE A 202 -0.40 21.53 14.32
CA PHE A 202 0.10 21.17 12.98
C PHE A 202 -0.90 21.40 11.86
N SER A 203 -2.11 21.88 12.16
CA SER A 203 -3.10 22.28 11.17
C SER A 203 -3.23 23.80 11.13
N PRO A 204 -2.32 24.56 10.48
CA PRO A 204 -2.48 26.00 10.36
C PRO A 204 -3.78 26.34 9.62
N ALA A 205 -4.40 27.47 9.97
CA ALA A 205 -5.55 27.99 9.26
C ALA A 205 -5.11 28.62 7.93
N ASP A 206 -5.86 28.39 6.85
CA ASP A 206 -5.66 29.09 5.58
C ASP A 206 -6.24 30.51 5.61
N ALA A 207 -6.20 31.20 4.47
CA ALA A 207 -6.76 32.55 4.32
C ALA A 207 -8.27 32.64 4.62
N ALA A 208 -9.01 31.53 4.54
CA ALA A 208 -10.44 31.45 4.86
C ALA A 208 -10.70 31.02 6.33
N GLY A 209 -9.64 30.86 7.14
CA GLY A 209 -9.73 30.39 8.52
C GLY A 209 -9.95 28.90 8.66
N LEU A 210 -9.84 28.12 7.58
CA LEU A 210 -10.07 26.68 7.57
C LEU A 210 -8.77 25.92 7.89
N LYS A 211 -8.87 24.83 8.64
CA LYS A 211 -7.77 23.96 9.04
C LYS A 211 -7.94 22.56 8.43
N ARG A 212 -6.83 21.85 8.17
CA ARG A 212 -6.83 20.52 7.55
C ARG A 212 -6.17 19.49 8.45
N LEU A 213 -6.81 18.35 8.57
CA LEU A 213 -6.28 17.23 9.33
C LEU A 213 -6.68 15.91 8.66
N TYR A 214 -5.71 15.01 8.50
CA TYR A 214 -5.98 13.66 8.01
C TYR A 214 -6.28 12.70 9.16
N VAL A 215 -7.28 11.85 8.95
CA VAL A 215 -7.48 10.60 9.67
C VAL A 215 -6.82 9.49 8.86
N VAL A 216 -5.87 8.79 9.46
CA VAL A 216 -4.89 7.97 8.76
C VAL A 216 -4.92 6.55 9.31
N ARG A 217 -4.90 5.55 8.42
CA ARG A 217 -4.61 4.17 8.81
C ARG A 217 -3.10 3.99 8.86
N VAL A 218 -2.58 3.64 10.02
CA VAL A 218 -1.13 3.50 10.25
C VAL A 218 -0.83 2.09 10.74
N LEU A 219 0.13 1.43 10.10
CA LEU A 219 0.67 0.14 10.52
C LEU A 219 1.80 0.37 11.53
N THR A 220 1.45 0.43 12.81
CA THR A 220 2.40 0.67 13.90
C THR A 220 3.24 -0.56 14.23
N GLY A 221 2.75 -1.77 13.90
CA GLY A 221 3.46 -3.02 14.12
C GLY A 221 3.95 -3.19 15.57
N ARG A 222 5.16 -3.74 15.73
CA ARG A 222 5.86 -3.67 17.01
C ARG A 222 6.60 -2.34 17.12
N TYR A 223 6.46 -1.66 18.24
CA TYR A 223 7.07 -0.36 18.48
C TYR A 223 8.01 -0.34 19.68
N THR A 224 8.86 0.68 19.73
CA THR A 224 9.78 0.95 20.84
C THR A 224 9.97 2.46 21.04
N LEU A 225 10.55 2.89 22.16
CA LEU A 225 10.82 4.30 22.43
C LEU A 225 11.72 4.93 21.35
N GLY A 226 11.28 6.07 20.85
CA GLY A 226 12.03 6.88 19.90
C GLY A 226 12.97 7.88 20.55
N ASN A 227 13.99 8.32 19.80
CA ASN A 227 14.80 9.49 20.14
C ASN A 227 15.23 10.24 18.88
N SER A 228 15.73 11.47 19.08
CA SER A 228 15.96 12.41 17.98
C SER A 228 17.09 12.07 17.01
N LYS A 229 17.95 11.12 17.36
CA LYS A 229 19.03 10.65 16.51
C LYS A 229 18.60 9.50 15.60
N MET A 230 17.47 8.86 15.87
CA MET A 230 17.00 7.71 15.10
C MET A 230 16.50 8.12 13.71
N ILE A 231 17.08 7.49 12.69
CA ILE A 231 16.67 7.62 11.27
C ILE A 231 15.90 6.40 10.75
N SER A 232 15.81 5.36 11.59
CA SER A 232 15.03 4.14 11.39
C SER A 232 14.74 3.53 12.77
N PRO A 233 13.72 2.66 12.90
CA PRO A 233 13.54 1.89 14.12
C PRO A 233 14.72 0.93 14.33
N PRO A 234 15.12 0.65 15.59
CA PRO A 234 16.26 -0.21 15.88
C PRO A 234 15.92 -1.71 15.70
N PRO A 235 16.93 -2.60 15.59
CA PRO A 235 16.78 -4.05 15.70
C PRO A 235 16.10 -4.48 17.01
N ARG A 236 15.32 -5.58 16.97
CA ARG A 236 14.65 -6.18 18.14
C ARG A 236 15.54 -7.16 18.90
N GLY A 237 16.61 -7.62 18.27
CA GLY A 237 17.53 -8.61 18.79
C GLY A 237 18.86 -8.57 18.05
N SER A 238 19.50 -9.73 17.92
CA SER A 238 20.81 -9.85 17.26
C SER A 238 20.77 -9.77 15.74
N ASP A 239 19.63 -10.10 15.12
CA ASP A 239 19.45 -9.96 13.67
C ASP A 239 19.22 -8.48 13.31
N PRO A 240 20.17 -7.83 12.59
CA PRO A 240 20.05 -6.42 12.24
C PRO A 240 18.95 -6.14 11.20
N THR A 241 18.43 -7.17 10.53
CA THR A 241 17.32 -7.04 9.56
C THR A 241 15.96 -7.08 10.24
N ASP A 242 15.89 -7.58 11.48
CA ASP A 242 14.66 -7.65 12.26
C ASP A 242 14.45 -6.42 13.15
N CYS A 243 14.05 -5.31 12.55
CA CYS A 243 13.77 -4.06 13.27
C CYS A 243 12.37 -3.99 13.87
N TYR A 244 12.16 -3.06 14.82
CA TYR A 244 10.83 -2.57 15.14
C TYR A 244 10.18 -1.91 13.89
N ASP A 245 8.87 -1.73 13.91
CA ASP A 245 8.12 -1.20 12.76
C ASP A 245 7.81 0.29 12.93
N SER A 246 7.74 0.79 14.17
CA SER A 246 7.56 2.22 14.47
C SER A 246 8.22 2.61 15.80
N LEU A 247 8.31 3.92 16.03
CA LEU A 247 8.77 4.49 17.30
C LEU A 247 7.62 5.22 18.01
N VAL A 248 7.72 5.34 19.32
CA VAL A 248 6.71 6.01 20.17
C VAL A 248 7.35 6.98 21.16
N ASP A 249 6.52 7.90 21.67
CA ASP A 249 6.87 8.82 22.75
C ASP A 249 6.92 8.15 24.13
N ASN A 250 6.05 7.15 24.34
CA ASN A 250 5.94 6.40 25.59
C ASN A 250 5.65 4.92 25.28
N GLN A 251 6.39 3.99 25.88
CA GLN A 251 6.25 2.56 25.57
C GLN A 251 4.96 1.95 26.13
N GLN A 252 4.53 2.37 27.31
CA GLN A 252 3.38 1.80 28.02
C GLN A 252 2.07 2.40 27.52
N ASN A 253 2.04 3.71 27.28
CA ASN A 253 0.86 4.44 26.82
C ASN A 253 1.25 5.47 25.74
N PRO A 254 1.51 5.02 24.50
CA PRO A 254 1.86 5.90 23.40
C PRO A 254 0.77 6.95 23.15
N THR A 255 1.15 8.21 23.01
CA THR A 255 0.25 9.25 22.49
C THR A 255 0.58 9.62 21.05
N MET A 256 1.68 9.07 20.54
CA MET A 256 2.24 9.38 19.24
C MET A 256 3.02 8.20 18.66
N PHE A 257 2.94 8.05 17.33
CA PHE A 257 3.70 7.07 16.58
C PHE A 257 4.51 7.75 15.48
N VAL A 258 5.72 7.24 15.24
CA VAL A 258 6.62 7.68 14.18
C VAL A 258 6.94 6.50 13.27
N ILE A 259 6.59 6.60 11.99
CA ILE A 259 6.89 5.60 10.96
C ILE A 259 8.01 6.09 10.04
N PHE A 260 8.66 5.14 9.37
CA PHE A 260 9.85 5.41 8.56
C PHE A 260 9.75 4.94 7.11
N HIS A 261 8.67 4.21 6.79
CA HIS A 261 8.32 3.83 5.43
C HIS A 261 7.00 4.47 5.04
N ASP A 262 6.99 5.10 3.87
CA ASP A 262 5.87 5.91 3.40
C ASP A 262 4.60 5.06 3.20
N ASP A 263 4.75 3.80 2.79
CA ASP A 263 3.67 2.83 2.60
C ASP A 263 3.07 2.27 3.90
N GLN A 264 3.59 2.63 5.08
CA GLN A 264 3.00 2.22 6.37
C GLN A 264 1.75 3.03 6.73
N ALA A 265 1.42 4.08 5.97
CA ALA A 265 0.30 4.96 6.24
C ALA A 265 -0.59 5.19 5.00
N TYR A 266 -1.90 5.12 5.18
CA TYR A 266 -2.88 5.47 4.17
C TYR A 266 -3.74 6.66 4.65
N PRO A 267 -3.72 7.82 3.97
CA PRO A 267 -4.58 8.95 4.31
C PRO A 267 -6.02 8.56 3.98
N GLN A 268 -6.82 8.21 5.00
CA GLN A 268 -8.15 7.64 4.75
C GLN A 268 -9.22 8.72 4.60
N TYR A 269 -9.16 9.76 5.42
CA TYR A 269 -10.09 10.89 5.36
C TYR A 269 -9.36 12.21 5.58
N LEU A 270 -9.84 13.25 4.90
CA LEU A 270 -9.45 14.64 5.15
C LEU A 270 -10.61 15.34 5.86
N ILE A 271 -10.35 15.88 7.05
CA ILE A 271 -11.29 16.73 7.79
C ILE A 271 -10.90 18.18 7.55
N THR A 272 -11.85 18.98 7.07
CA THR A 272 -11.75 20.44 7.03
C THR A 272 -12.59 21.03 8.15
N PHE A 273 -12.01 21.87 9.00
CA PHE A 273 -12.65 22.37 10.23
C PHE A 273 -12.20 23.79 10.57
N LYS A 274 -12.88 24.43 11.53
CA LYS A 274 -12.52 25.75 12.09
C LYS A 274 -12.90 25.87 13.55
#